data_AF-A0AAQ3SIU9-F1
#
_entry.id   AF-A0AAQ3SIU9-F1
#
_cell.length_a   1.000
_cell.length_b   1.000
_cell.length_c   1.000
_cell.angle_alpha   90.00
_cell.angle_beta   90.00
_cell.angle_gamma   90.00
#
_symmetry.space_group_name_H-M   'P 1'
#
loop_
_entity.id
_entity.type
_entity.pdbx_description
1 polymer ?
#
loop_
_entity_poly.entity_id
_entity_poly.type
_entity_poly.pdbx_seq_one_letter_code
_entity_poly.pdbx_strand_id
1 'polypeptide(L)'
;MEFMVTAPPSGKDSRGRPALNATDMTRLEAIHVVSSSPIFCPVLAPIAKKPYRISGSEHVEVKKQIDELLEKGYIRPSTSPWASLCSLVEKKDESQRINNQEQISLPRIEDLFDKPRGACVFSKIDLRSGYHRLRIRPSDIPKTAFTTHYGLYEYTVMSFGLTNAPAFFMYMMNSVFMDCLDKFVVVFIDDILVYSKDKGEHADHLRHVLQKLRDNQLYAKFSKCEFWIDEVPFLGHVISKGGVAVDPRKVQDVLNWKVPTTATKIRSFLGLAGYYRRFIEGFSKIAKPMTTLLGKNVKFEWTKGCQAAFEELKKRLTTAPVLTFPDLHKTFSVYCDASRLGLGCVLMQEGKVIAYASRQLKDSEKNYPTHDLELAAVVHALKIWRHYLFGQKCYIYTDHKSLKYIFTRERAEYEAEKMVRTKIHYHPGKANVVADALSGKLNLGFTNNLGTTTMELEPTLEQRIRKGQLNDEKIKEIKQKISAGKEKDFHEDADGIVWYKNRMCVPEVKEIRELILREAHETAYSIHPGSDKMYQDLKKTLRWYGMKREIAEFVAICDIYRESKGEHRDQLDFYNH
;
A
#
# COMPACT_ATOMS: atom_id res chain seq x y z
N MET A 1 -25.68 -45.31 10.85
CA MET A 1 -25.75 -45.39 12.32
C MET A 1 -25.71 -43.97 12.85
N GLU A 2 -26.88 -43.46 13.18
CA GLU A 2 -27.05 -42.22 13.93
C GLU A 2 -26.46 -42.40 15.32
N PHE A 3 -25.64 -41.44 15.76
CA PHE A 3 -25.33 -41.30 17.18
C PHE A 3 -25.75 -39.90 17.61
N MET A 4 -26.95 -39.82 18.18
CA MET A 4 -27.30 -38.79 19.14
C MET A 4 -26.35 -38.93 20.34
N VAL A 5 -25.73 -37.83 20.74
CA VAL A 5 -25.16 -37.72 22.09
C VAL A 5 -25.80 -36.50 22.75
N THR A 6 -26.61 -36.80 23.75
CA THR A 6 -27.28 -35.89 24.67
C THR A 6 -26.26 -35.17 25.56
N ALA A 7 -26.45 -33.86 25.76
CA ALA A 7 -25.63 -33.03 26.65
C ALA A 7 -26.10 -33.13 28.12
N PRO A 8 -25.19 -33.09 29.13
CA PRO A 8 -25.52 -32.76 30.51
C PRO A 8 -25.10 -31.31 30.88
N PRO A 9 -25.54 -30.77 32.04
CA PRO A 9 -25.92 -29.37 32.20
C PRO A 9 -24.79 -28.42 32.64
N SER A 10 -25.08 -27.12 32.45
CA SER A 10 -24.29 -25.92 32.74
C SER A 10 -23.45 -25.95 34.03
N GLY A 11 -22.13 -25.79 33.88
CA GLY A 11 -21.18 -25.52 34.96
C GLY A 11 -20.47 -24.16 34.77
N LYS A 12 -20.46 -23.32 35.81
CA LYS A 12 -19.70 -22.06 35.88
C LYS A 12 -18.20 -22.34 36.06
N ASP A 13 -17.34 -21.43 35.59
CA ASP A 13 -15.89 -21.52 35.83
C ASP A 13 -15.51 -21.19 37.29
N SER A 14 -14.25 -21.44 37.66
CA SER A 14 -13.68 -21.22 39.00
C SER A 14 -13.69 -19.76 39.49
N ARG A 15 -14.26 -18.82 38.71
CA ARG A 15 -14.46 -17.41 39.06
C ARG A 15 -15.93 -16.99 39.00
N GLY A 16 -16.85 -17.94 38.93
CA GLY A 16 -18.29 -17.70 39.02
C GLY A 16 -18.90 -16.97 37.81
N ARG A 17 -18.18 -16.86 36.69
CA ARG A 17 -18.70 -16.24 35.46
C ARG A 17 -19.45 -17.27 34.61
N PRO A 18 -20.60 -16.89 34.01
CA PRO A 18 -21.29 -17.77 33.08
C PRO A 18 -20.41 -18.00 31.84
N ALA A 19 -20.30 -19.25 31.41
CA ALA A 19 -19.65 -19.61 30.16
C ALA A 19 -20.34 -18.90 28.99
N LEU A 20 -19.56 -18.33 28.06
CA LEU A 20 -20.06 -17.71 26.83
C LEU A 20 -20.87 -18.75 26.05
N ASN A 21 -22.20 -18.56 26.03
CA ASN A 21 -23.12 -19.40 25.27
C ASN A 21 -22.96 -19.15 23.77
N ALA A 22 -23.28 -20.18 22.98
CA ALA A 22 -23.25 -20.22 21.51
C ALA A 22 -24.23 -19.26 20.79
N THR A 23 -24.64 -18.16 21.43
CA THR A 23 -25.59 -17.15 20.94
C THR A 23 -24.90 -15.92 20.34
N ASP A 24 -23.58 -15.80 20.40
CA ASP A 24 -22.83 -14.67 19.82
C ASP A 24 -22.55 -14.80 18.31
N MET A 25 -22.93 -15.91 17.67
CA MET A 25 -22.83 -16.06 16.20
C MET A 25 -23.84 -15.19 15.42
N THR A 26 -24.86 -14.66 16.08
CA THR A 26 -25.81 -13.68 15.51
C THR A 26 -25.28 -12.25 15.46
N ARG A 27 -24.03 -12.01 15.91
CA ARG A 27 -23.36 -10.69 15.90
C ARG A 27 -22.34 -10.49 14.79
N LEU A 28 -22.34 -11.33 13.76
CA LEU A 28 -21.84 -10.88 12.46
C LEU A 28 -22.93 -9.99 11.84
N GLU A 29 -22.92 -8.71 12.23
CA GLU A 29 -23.78 -7.71 11.61
C GLU A 29 -23.68 -7.83 10.09
N ALA A 30 -24.85 -7.90 9.45
CA ALA A 30 -24.94 -8.06 8.01
C ALA A 30 -24.12 -6.97 7.28
N ILE A 31 -23.45 -7.39 6.21
CA ILE A 31 -22.31 -6.69 5.63
C ILE A 31 -22.76 -5.40 4.94
N HIS A 32 -22.08 -4.29 5.26
CA HIS A 32 -22.32 -3.03 4.59
C HIS A 32 -21.63 -3.01 3.22
N VAL A 33 -22.42 -2.97 2.13
CA VAL A 33 -21.88 -2.83 0.78
C VAL A 33 -21.73 -1.34 0.49
N VAL A 34 -20.47 -0.88 0.52
CA VAL A 34 -20.10 0.48 0.11
C VAL A 34 -19.76 0.43 -1.37
N SER A 35 -20.47 1.19 -2.20
CA SER A 35 -20.05 1.44 -3.58
C SER A 35 -18.75 2.23 -3.56
N SER A 36 -17.76 1.88 -4.38
CA SER A 36 -16.54 2.70 -4.46
C SER A 36 -16.87 4.07 -5.05
N SER A 37 -17.08 5.02 -4.17
CA SER A 37 -16.75 6.41 -4.37
C SER A 37 -16.06 6.86 -3.10
N PRO A 38 -14.96 7.63 -3.21
CA PRO A 38 -14.26 8.12 -2.04
C PRO A 38 -15.25 8.83 -1.12
N ILE A 39 -15.08 8.58 0.17
CA ILE A 39 -15.73 9.22 1.31
C ILE A 39 -16.06 10.68 0.95
N PHE A 40 -17.35 11.04 1.01
CA PHE A 40 -18.04 12.25 0.50
C PHE A 40 -18.75 12.13 -0.87
N CYS A 41 -19.91 11.46 -0.88
CA CYS A 41 -21.05 11.94 -1.67
C CYS A 41 -22.37 11.46 -1.03
N PRO A 42 -23.22 12.33 -0.45
CA PRO A 42 -24.45 11.91 0.22
C PRO A 42 -25.54 11.37 -0.71
N VAL A 43 -25.34 11.41 -2.03
CA VAL A 43 -26.33 10.95 -3.01
C VAL A 43 -25.62 10.34 -4.23
N LEU A 44 -25.32 9.04 -4.19
CA LEU A 44 -25.04 8.30 -5.42
C LEU A 44 -26.36 7.92 -6.07
N ALA A 45 -26.65 8.50 -7.23
CA ALA A 45 -27.80 8.09 -8.04
C ALA A 45 -27.62 6.65 -8.54
N PRO A 46 -28.68 5.83 -8.59
CA PRO A 46 -28.59 4.44 -9.07
C PRO A 46 -28.06 4.37 -10.50
N ILE A 47 -27.07 3.51 -10.73
CA ILE A 47 -26.51 3.25 -12.07
C ILE A 47 -27.16 1.99 -12.61
N ALA A 48 -27.89 2.10 -13.72
CA ALA A 48 -28.50 0.97 -14.42
C ALA A 48 -27.87 0.75 -15.80
N LYS A 49 -27.11 -0.33 -15.96
CA LYS A 49 -26.47 -0.69 -17.23
C LYS A 49 -27.27 -1.77 -17.97
N LYS A 50 -27.39 -1.63 -19.30
CA LYS A 50 -28.01 -2.65 -20.17
C LYS A 50 -27.09 -3.86 -20.30
N PRO A 51 -27.62 -5.10 -20.32
CA PRO A 51 -26.80 -6.31 -20.41
C PRO A 51 -26.03 -6.39 -21.73
N TYR A 52 -24.86 -7.01 -21.71
CA TYR A 52 -24.10 -7.33 -22.92
C TYR A 52 -24.83 -8.36 -23.77
N ARG A 53 -24.69 -8.29 -25.09
CA ARG A 53 -25.10 -9.38 -25.99
C ARG A 53 -24.18 -10.58 -25.76
N ILE A 54 -24.76 -11.76 -25.54
CA ILE A 54 -24.03 -13.02 -25.33
C ILE A 54 -24.43 -14.03 -26.40
N SER A 55 -23.57 -15.01 -26.65
CA SER A 55 -23.80 -16.09 -27.60
C SER A 55 -24.83 -17.10 -27.10
N GLY A 56 -25.38 -17.93 -28.01
CA GLY A 56 -26.40 -18.92 -27.66
C GLY A 56 -25.96 -19.97 -26.63
N SER A 57 -24.67 -20.35 -26.63
CA SER A 57 -24.08 -21.25 -25.62
C SER A 57 -23.94 -20.57 -24.26
N GLU A 58 -23.54 -19.30 -24.23
CA GLU A 58 -23.45 -18.51 -23.00
C GLU A 58 -24.82 -18.26 -22.37
N HIS A 59 -25.88 -18.13 -23.19
CA HIS A 59 -27.25 -18.02 -22.69
C HIS A 59 -27.68 -19.25 -21.87
N VAL A 60 -27.37 -20.45 -22.35
CA VAL A 60 -27.69 -21.71 -21.66
C VAL A 60 -26.96 -21.78 -20.31
N GLU A 61 -25.68 -21.43 -20.30
CA GLU A 61 -24.86 -21.47 -19.09
C GLU A 61 -25.28 -20.40 -18.07
N VAL A 62 -25.54 -19.17 -18.50
CA VAL A 62 -26.05 -18.09 -17.62
C VAL A 62 -27.39 -18.50 -17.00
N LYS A 63 -28.30 -19.08 -17.79
CA LYS A 63 -29.59 -19.53 -17.28
C LYS A 63 -29.44 -20.62 -16.23
N LYS A 64 -28.62 -21.64 -16.51
CA LYS A 64 -28.32 -22.71 -15.56
C LYS A 64 -27.76 -22.16 -14.24
N GLN A 65 -26.81 -21.23 -14.30
CA GLN A 65 -26.24 -20.62 -13.10
C GLN A 65 -27.27 -19.78 -12.33
N ILE A 66 -28.15 -19.05 -13.01
CA ILE A 66 -29.24 -18.29 -12.35
C ILE A 66 -30.19 -19.24 -11.62
N ASP A 67 -30.63 -20.31 -12.28
CA ASP A 67 -31.55 -21.29 -11.69
C ASP A 67 -30.94 -21.95 -10.45
N GLU A 68 -29.67 -22.36 -10.52
CA GLU A 68 -28.93 -22.89 -9.37
C GLU A 68 -28.78 -21.88 -8.23
N LEU A 69 -28.54 -20.60 -8.54
CA LEU A 69 -28.38 -19.55 -7.53
C LEU A 69 -29.73 -19.19 -6.87
N LEU A 70 -30.83 -19.26 -7.62
CA LEU A 70 -32.20 -19.07 -7.11
C LEU A 70 -32.60 -20.24 -6.21
N GLU A 71 -32.36 -21.48 -6.63
CA GLU A 71 -32.66 -22.69 -5.84
C GLU A 71 -31.90 -22.70 -4.51
N LYS A 72 -30.63 -22.26 -4.52
CA LYS A 72 -29.80 -22.12 -3.31
C LYS A 72 -30.17 -20.88 -2.46
N GLY A 73 -31.06 -20.01 -2.95
CA GLY A 73 -31.48 -18.78 -2.26
C GLY A 73 -30.41 -17.68 -2.18
N TYR A 74 -29.36 -17.76 -3.00
CA TYR A 74 -28.26 -16.77 -3.01
C TYR A 74 -28.64 -15.49 -3.75
N ILE A 75 -29.57 -15.59 -4.70
CA ILE A 75 -30.14 -14.45 -5.42
C ILE A 75 -31.67 -14.51 -5.35
N ARG A 76 -32.31 -13.37 -5.62
CA ARG A 76 -33.76 -13.27 -5.81
C ARG A 76 -34.10 -12.28 -6.92
N PRO A 77 -35.29 -12.38 -7.55
CA PRO A 77 -35.76 -11.36 -8.46
C PRO A 77 -35.77 -9.99 -7.79
N SER A 78 -35.34 -8.96 -8.51
CA SER A 78 -35.20 -7.61 -7.99
C SER A 78 -35.98 -6.60 -8.81
N THR A 79 -36.44 -5.55 -8.15
CA THR A 79 -36.98 -4.32 -8.74
C THR A 79 -36.09 -3.11 -8.43
N SER A 80 -34.83 -3.38 -8.05
CA SER A 80 -33.87 -2.36 -7.65
C SER A 80 -33.62 -1.34 -8.77
N PRO A 81 -33.43 -0.05 -8.41
CA PRO A 81 -33.00 0.95 -9.39
C PRO A 81 -31.53 0.80 -9.80
N TRP A 82 -30.76 -0.08 -9.13
CA TRP A 82 -29.36 -0.39 -9.46
C TRP A 82 -29.28 -1.57 -10.43
N ALA A 83 -28.32 -1.55 -11.35
CA ALA A 83 -28.06 -2.67 -12.25
C ALA A 83 -26.60 -2.70 -12.71
N SER A 84 -25.82 -3.63 -12.17
CA SER A 84 -24.46 -3.94 -12.62
C SER A 84 -24.46 -4.93 -13.79
N LEU A 85 -23.40 -4.87 -14.60
CA LEU A 85 -23.15 -5.83 -15.67
C LEU A 85 -22.61 -7.13 -15.08
N CYS A 86 -23.17 -8.27 -15.49
CA CYS A 86 -22.58 -9.58 -15.23
C CYS A 86 -21.68 -10.00 -16.41
N SER A 87 -20.51 -10.58 -16.12
CA SER A 87 -19.65 -11.21 -17.13
C SER A 87 -19.27 -12.62 -16.70
N LEU A 88 -19.19 -13.54 -17.67
CA LEU A 88 -18.69 -14.89 -17.45
C LEU A 88 -17.16 -14.89 -17.42
N VAL A 89 -16.59 -15.59 -16.44
CA VAL A 89 -15.15 -15.77 -16.27
C VAL A 89 -14.85 -17.27 -16.24
N GLU A 90 -13.95 -17.72 -17.11
CA GLU A 90 -13.44 -19.10 -17.12
C GLU A 90 -12.47 -19.35 -15.96
N LYS A 91 -12.62 -20.51 -15.31
CA LYS A 91 -11.70 -21.00 -14.30
C LYS A 91 -10.67 -21.94 -14.92
N LYS A 92 -9.62 -22.23 -14.15
CA LYS A 92 -8.58 -23.20 -14.52
C LYS A 92 -9.10 -24.64 -14.70
N ASP A 93 -10.28 -24.95 -14.17
CA ASP A 93 -10.96 -26.24 -14.34
C ASP A 93 -12.02 -26.18 -15.46
N GLU A 94 -11.90 -25.23 -16.39
CA GLU A 94 -12.80 -24.98 -17.53
C GLU A 94 -14.24 -24.57 -17.15
N SER A 95 -14.57 -24.51 -15.85
CA SER A 95 -15.88 -24.05 -15.39
C SER A 95 -16.02 -22.52 -15.47
N GLN A 96 -17.17 -22.00 -15.89
CA GLN A 96 -17.44 -20.56 -15.97
C GLN A 96 -18.13 -20.03 -14.69
N ARG A 97 -17.94 -18.75 -14.35
CA ARG A 97 -18.65 -18.09 -13.23
C ARG A 97 -19.00 -16.63 -13.53
N ILE A 98 -20.11 -16.15 -12.99
CA ILE A 98 -20.47 -14.71 -13.01
C ILE A 98 -19.55 -13.91 -12.08
N ASN A 99 -19.01 -12.78 -12.57
CA ASN A 99 -18.19 -11.86 -11.77
C ASN A 99 -18.60 -10.39 -12.01
N ASN A 100 -18.65 -9.60 -10.94
CA ASN A 100 -18.71 -8.14 -10.98
C ASN A 100 -17.26 -7.59 -10.79
N GLN A 101 -16.91 -6.37 -11.19
CA GLN A 101 -15.52 -5.88 -11.05
C GLN A 101 -15.45 -4.54 -10.36
N GLU A 102 -14.92 -4.49 -9.14
CA GLU A 102 -14.35 -3.28 -8.52
C GLU A 102 -13.27 -3.68 -7.49
N GLN A 103 -12.25 -2.83 -7.25
CA GLN A 103 -10.99 -3.19 -6.58
C GLN A 103 -10.78 -2.46 -5.24
N ILE A 104 -10.24 -3.15 -4.23
CA ILE A 104 -9.78 -2.58 -2.93
C ILE A 104 -8.36 -3.05 -2.61
N SER A 105 -7.64 -2.23 -1.85
CA SER A 105 -6.31 -2.50 -1.30
C SER A 105 -6.33 -3.55 -0.19
N LEU A 106 -5.73 -4.71 -0.45
CA LEU A 106 -5.39 -5.73 0.54
C LEU A 106 -4.05 -5.41 1.20
N PRO A 107 -3.73 -5.99 2.37
CA PRO A 107 -2.40 -5.90 2.97
C PRO A 107 -1.33 -6.34 1.98
N ARG A 108 -0.13 -5.75 2.09
CA ARG A 108 0.99 -6.12 1.23
C ARG A 108 1.41 -7.55 1.55
N ILE A 109 1.44 -8.38 0.51
CA ILE A 109 1.83 -9.79 0.62
C ILE A 109 3.22 -9.93 1.25
N GLU A 110 4.10 -8.96 1.03
CA GLU A 110 5.46 -8.92 1.60
C GLU A 110 5.48 -8.98 3.14
N ASP A 111 4.53 -8.30 3.82
CA ASP A 111 4.47 -8.24 5.28
C ASP A 111 4.10 -9.61 5.90
N LEU A 112 3.42 -10.46 5.13
CA LEU A 112 2.99 -11.80 5.56
C LEU A 112 4.14 -12.82 5.49
N PHE A 113 5.14 -12.56 4.66
CA PHE A 113 6.27 -13.47 4.49
C PHE A 113 7.29 -13.39 5.62
N ASP A 114 7.30 -12.34 6.44
CA ASP A 114 8.26 -12.24 7.54
C ASP A 114 7.85 -13.02 8.79
N LYS A 115 6.59 -13.49 8.83
CA LYS A 115 5.97 -14.19 9.96
C LYS A 115 6.42 -15.65 10.16
N PRO A 116 6.56 -16.51 9.12
CA PRO A 116 6.98 -17.91 9.27
C PRO A 116 8.44 -18.15 9.70
N ARG A 117 9.03 -17.22 10.45
CA ARG A 117 10.43 -17.28 10.86
C ARG A 117 10.71 -18.50 11.73
N GLY A 118 11.74 -19.25 11.36
CA GLY A 118 12.20 -20.43 12.11
C GLY A 118 11.28 -21.64 11.98
N ALA A 119 10.23 -21.54 11.17
CA ALA A 119 9.40 -22.68 10.85
C ALA A 119 10.15 -23.66 9.94
N CYS A 120 9.97 -24.95 10.22
CA CYS A 120 10.49 -26.03 9.41
C CYS A 120 9.37 -26.84 8.75
N VAL A 121 8.14 -26.71 9.24
CA VAL A 121 6.99 -27.50 8.81
C VAL A 121 5.83 -26.56 8.50
N PHE A 122 5.21 -26.79 7.35
CA PHE A 122 4.13 -25.97 6.83
C PHE A 122 2.91 -26.82 6.46
N SER A 123 1.74 -26.20 6.54
CA SER A 123 0.50 -26.73 5.97
C SER A 123 -0.29 -25.59 5.36
N LYS A 124 -0.89 -25.84 4.20
CA LYS A 124 -1.75 -24.91 3.47
C LYS A 124 -3.17 -25.43 3.43
N ILE A 125 -4.11 -24.61 3.87
CA ILE A 125 -5.54 -24.91 3.84
C ILE A 125 -6.22 -23.93 2.90
N ASP A 126 -6.83 -24.45 1.83
CA ASP A 126 -7.62 -23.68 0.85
C ASP A 126 -9.10 -23.79 1.27
N LEU A 127 -9.70 -22.67 1.64
CA LEU A 127 -11.12 -22.61 1.93
C LEU A 127 -11.95 -22.79 0.66
N ARG A 128 -13.06 -23.52 0.75
CA ARG A 128 -14.09 -23.44 -0.29
C ARG A 128 -14.63 -22.02 -0.24
N SER A 129 -14.30 -21.23 -1.27
CA SER A 129 -14.63 -19.81 -1.37
C SER A 129 -16.02 -19.52 -0.82
N GLY A 130 -16.04 -18.81 0.31
CA GLY A 130 -17.20 -18.73 1.19
C GLY A 130 -18.00 -17.45 1.03
N TYR A 131 -17.78 -16.65 -0.01
CA TYR A 131 -18.52 -15.38 -0.18
C TYR A 131 -20.04 -15.61 -0.06
N HIS A 132 -20.57 -16.66 -0.68
CA HIS A 132 -22.01 -16.97 -0.60
C HIS A 132 -22.52 -17.41 0.79
N ARG A 133 -21.63 -17.59 1.78
CA ARG A 133 -22.00 -17.87 3.18
C ARG A 133 -22.16 -16.60 4.01
N LEU A 134 -21.65 -15.49 3.51
CA LEU A 134 -21.71 -14.19 4.17
C LEU A 134 -22.98 -13.45 3.73
N ARG A 135 -23.86 -13.10 4.65
CA ARG A 135 -25.10 -12.37 4.33
C ARG A 135 -24.85 -10.87 4.13
N ILE A 136 -25.48 -10.30 3.12
CA ILE A 136 -25.46 -8.85 2.89
C ILE A 136 -26.51 -8.19 3.80
N ARG A 137 -26.23 -6.97 4.26
CA ARG A 137 -27.21 -6.17 5.01
C ARG A 137 -28.47 -5.93 4.18
N PRO A 138 -29.68 -6.11 4.73
CA PRO A 138 -30.91 -5.91 3.98
C PRO A 138 -31.02 -4.56 3.26
N SER A 139 -30.49 -3.49 3.85
CA SER A 139 -30.45 -2.14 3.25
C SER A 139 -29.54 -2.03 2.02
N ASP A 140 -28.58 -2.93 1.87
CA ASP A 140 -27.56 -2.91 0.82
C ASP A 140 -27.76 -3.98 -0.26
N ILE A 141 -28.66 -4.94 -0.03
CA ILE A 141 -29.05 -5.95 -1.04
C ILE A 141 -29.40 -5.30 -2.40
N PRO A 142 -30.21 -4.22 -2.47
CA PRO A 142 -30.57 -3.60 -3.75
C PRO A 142 -29.35 -3.10 -4.55
N LYS A 143 -28.25 -2.72 -3.89
CA LYS A 143 -27.03 -2.24 -4.55
C LYS A 143 -26.27 -3.33 -5.30
N THR A 144 -26.57 -4.60 -5.01
CA THR A 144 -25.94 -5.76 -5.65
C THR A 144 -26.71 -6.28 -6.87
N ALA A 145 -27.76 -5.57 -7.28
CA ALA A 145 -28.60 -5.95 -8.39
C ALA A 145 -27.81 -5.98 -9.71
N PHE A 146 -28.00 -7.04 -10.50
CA PHE A 146 -27.34 -7.27 -11.77
C PHE A 146 -28.36 -7.68 -12.84
N THR A 147 -28.15 -7.18 -14.06
CA THR A 147 -29.07 -7.40 -15.18
C THR A 147 -28.60 -8.55 -16.05
N THR A 148 -29.52 -9.46 -16.34
CA THR A 148 -29.33 -10.55 -17.31
C THR A 148 -30.38 -10.42 -18.42
N HIS A 149 -30.27 -11.23 -19.47
CA HIS A 149 -31.32 -11.32 -20.49
C HIS A 149 -32.64 -11.92 -19.95
N TYR A 150 -32.61 -12.61 -18.81
CA TYR A 150 -33.76 -13.27 -18.21
C TYR A 150 -34.46 -12.41 -17.14
N GLY A 151 -33.86 -11.27 -16.76
CA GLY A 151 -34.40 -10.38 -15.76
C GLY A 151 -33.33 -9.73 -14.89
N LEU A 152 -33.80 -8.95 -13.92
CA LEU A 152 -32.99 -8.31 -12.90
C LEU A 152 -33.01 -9.16 -11.63
N TYR A 153 -31.83 -9.46 -11.08
CA TYR A 153 -31.67 -10.24 -9.86
C TYR A 153 -30.75 -9.50 -8.89
N GLU A 154 -30.92 -9.72 -7.59
CA GLU A 154 -30.05 -9.16 -6.55
C GLU A 154 -29.53 -10.25 -5.62
N TYR A 155 -28.34 -10.04 -5.07
CA TYR A 155 -27.68 -10.99 -4.18
C TYR A 155 -28.10 -10.76 -2.72
N THR A 156 -28.50 -11.84 -2.05
CA THR A 156 -28.78 -11.84 -0.60
C THR A 156 -27.54 -12.16 0.23
N VAL A 157 -26.54 -12.76 -0.42
CA VAL A 157 -25.24 -13.16 0.13
C VAL A 157 -24.12 -12.54 -0.68
N MET A 158 -22.95 -12.35 -0.06
CA MET A 158 -21.80 -11.76 -0.74
C MET A 158 -21.46 -12.57 -1.99
N SER A 159 -21.33 -11.87 -3.11
CA SER A 159 -21.01 -12.45 -4.40
C SER A 159 -19.59 -12.09 -4.82
N PHE A 160 -19.05 -12.86 -5.75
CA PHE A 160 -17.78 -12.53 -6.38
C PHE A 160 -17.90 -11.20 -7.12
N GLY A 161 -16.91 -10.34 -6.92
CA GLY A 161 -16.81 -9.09 -7.65
C GLY A 161 -17.34 -7.84 -6.94
N LEU A 162 -17.93 -8.01 -5.75
CA LEU A 162 -18.19 -6.88 -4.86
C LEU A 162 -16.86 -6.30 -4.36
N THR A 163 -16.73 -4.98 -4.45
CA THR A 163 -15.53 -4.19 -4.10
C THR A 163 -15.02 -4.54 -2.70
N ASN A 164 -15.93 -4.58 -1.73
CA ASN A 164 -15.63 -4.86 -0.32
C ASN A 164 -15.48 -6.34 0.02
N ALA A 165 -15.79 -7.26 -0.90
CA ALA A 165 -15.85 -8.68 -0.55
C ALA A 165 -14.53 -9.25 -0.05
N PRO A 166 -13.37 -9.05 -0.72
CA PRO A 166 -12.10 -9.54 -0.24
C PRO A 166 -11.68 -8.92 1.11
N ALA A 167 -11.93 -7.62 1.29
CA ALA A 167 -11.56 -6.89 2.50
C ALA A 167 -12.39 -7.34 3.71
N PHE A 168 -13.69 -7.51 3.54
CA PHE A 168 -14.57 -8.01 4.60
C PHE A 168 -14.28 -9.48 4.91
N PHE A 169 -14.03 -10.30 3.89
CA PHE A 169 -13.64 -11.69 4.10
C PHE A 169 -12.33 -11.78 4.90
N MET A 170 -11.33 -10.95 4.56
CA MET A 170 -10.12 -10.80 5.35
C MET A 170 -10.39 -10.34 6.79
N TYR A 171 -11.30 -9.39 7.01
CA TYR A 171 -11.67 -8.94 8.37
C TYR A 171 -12.29 -10.07 9.21
N MET A 172 -13.23 -10.83 8.64
CA MET A 172 -13.81 -11.99 9.30
C MET A 172 -12.73 -13.02 9.63
N MET A 173 -11.90 -13.36 8.65
CA MET A 173 -10.83 -14.34 8.84
C MET A 173 -9.84 -13.90 9.92
N ASN A 174 -9.47 -12.61 9.93
CA ASN A 174 -8.61 -12.06 10.97
C ASN A 174 -9.27 -12.13 12.35
N SER A 175 -10.58 -11.92 12.44
CA SER A 175 -11.33 -12.02 13.70
C SER A 175 -11.38 -13.46 14.22
N VAL A 176 -11.61 -14.44 13.33
CA VAL A 176 -11.63 -15.88 13.68
C VAL A 176 -10.27 -16.36 14.18
N PHE A 177 -9.19 -15.94 13.51
CA PHE A 177 -7.83 -16.38 13.79
C PHE A 177 -7.03 -15.41 14.66
N MET A 178 -7.64 -14.38 15.24
CA MET A 178 -6.95 -13.26 15.89
C MET A 178 -5.91 -13.68 16.94
N ASP A 179 -6.21 -14.74 17.70
CA ASP A 179 -5.34 -15.33 18.72
C ASP A 179 -4.17 -16.15 18.15
N CYS A 180 -4.25 -16.56 16.88
CA CYS A 180 -3.30 -17.39 16.14
C CYS A 180 -2.46 -16.59 15.12
N LEU A 181 -3.00 -15.46 14.65
CA LEU A 181 -2.35 -14.57 13.70
C LEU A 181 -0.97 -14.15 14.21
N ASP A 182 -0.02 -14.08 13.29
CA ASP A 182 1.37 -13.67 13.55
C ASP A 182 2.15 -14.54 14.56
N LYS A 183 1.56 -15.66 15.00
CA LYS A 183 2.23 -16.64 15.87
C LYS A 183 2.57 -17.92 15.11
N PHE A 184 1.56 -18.52 14.49
CA PHE A 184 1.69 -19.77 13.73
C PHE A 184 0.73 -19.86 12.53
N VAL A 185 -0.07 -18.80 12.30
CA VAL A 185 -1.00 -18.71 11.17
C VAL A 185 -0.80 -17.40 10.43
N VAL A 186 -0.81 -17.48 9.10
CA VAL A 186 -0.98 -16.37 8.17
C VAL A 186 -2.23 -16.64 7.35
N VAL A 187 -3.11 -15.64 7.23
CA VAL A 187 -4.31 -15.75 6.40
C VAL A 187 -4.28 -14.71 5.29
N PHE A 188 -4.62 -15.12 4.07
CA PHE A 188 -4.84 -14.23 2.95
C PHE A 188 -6.06 -14.67 2.16
N ILE A 189 -7.19 -13.96 2.35
CA ILE A 189 -8.48 -14.32 1.78
C ILE A 189 -8.81 -15.80 2.09
N ASP A 190 -8.86 -16.66 1.06
CA ASP A 190 -9.24 -18.07 1.15
C ASP A 190 -8.06 -18.99 1.53
N ASP A 191 -6.82 -18.49 1.45
CA ASP A 191 -5.60 -19.25 1.71
C ASP A 191 -5.16 -19.07 3.18
N ILE A 192 -5.09 -20.17 3.92
CA ILE A 192 -4.55 -20.21 5.30
C ILE A 192 -3.23 -20.96 5.27
N LEU A 193 -2.17 -20.31 5.73
CA LEU A 193 -0.86 -20.92 5.95
C LEU A 193 -0.65 -21.15 7.44
N VAL A 194 -0.40 -22.40 7.82
CA VAL A 194 0.01 -22.80 9.17
C VAL A 194 1.49 -23.15 9.11
N TYR A 195 2.28 -22.63 10.05
CA TYR A 195 3.73 -22.84 10.10
C TYR A 195 4.18 -23.12 11.54
N SER A 196 5.20 -23.97 11.72
CA SER A 196 5.68 -24.37 13.05
C SER A 196 7.14 -24.81 13.02
N LYS A 197 7.80 -24.82 14.19
CA LYS A 197 9.24 -25.11 14.29
C LYS A 197 9.55 -26.59 14.16
N ASP A 198 8.67 -27.44 14.70
CA ASP A 198 8.81 -28.89 14.67
C ASP A 198 7.47 -29.59 14.42
N LYS A 199 7.55 -30.91 14.23
CA LYS A 199 6.36 -31.70 13.88
C LYS A 199 5.38 -31.89 15.04
N GLY A 200 5.83 -31.88 16.29
CA GLY A 200 4.95 -31.99 17.45
C GLY A 200 4.10 -30.73 17.60
N GLU A 201 4.76 -29.58 17.65
CA GLU A 201 4.12 -28.26 17.73
C GLU A 201 3.12 -28.04 16.58
N HIS A 202 3.47 -28.48 15.36
CA HIS A 202 2.59 -28.36 14.21
C HIS A 202 1.29 -29.16 14.33
N ALA A 203 1.31 -30.30 15.03
CA ALA A 203 0.11 -31.12 15.21
C ALA A 203 -0.91 -30.38 16.08
N ASP A 204 -0.43 -29.70 17.12
CA ASP A 204 -1.25 -28.91 18.03
C ASP A 204 -1.78 -27.65 17.34
N HIS A 205 -0.93 -26.96 16.57
CA HIS A 205 -1.35 -25.82 15.76
C HIS A 205 -2.40 -26.19 14.72
N LEU A 206 -2.22 -27.30 13.99
CA LEU A 206 -3.23 -27.78 13.04
C LEU A 206 -4.54 -28.15 13.73
N ARG A 207 -4.48 -28.84 14.87
CA ARG A 207 -5.68 -29.19 15.64
C ARG A 207 -6.45 -27.93 16.05
N HIS A 208 -5.77 -26.90 16.53
CA HIS A 208 -6.37 -25.62 16.91
C HIS A 208 -7.02 -24.90 15.71
N VAL A 209 -6.30 -24.83 14.58
CA VAL A 209 -6.81 -24.19 13.35
C VAL A 209 -8.04 -24.91 12.81
N LEU A 210 -7.99 -26.25 12.73
CA LEU A 210 -9.11 -27.06 12.26
C LEU A 210 -10.32 -26.97 13.19
N GLN A 211 -10.09 -26.87 14.51
CA GLN A 211 -11.17 -26.66 15.48
C GLN A 211 -11.84 -25.30 15.27
N LYS A 212 -11.06 -24.21 15.09
CA LYS A 212 -11.62 -22.90 14.77
C LYS A 212 -12.43 -22.89 13.48
N LEU A 213 -11.95 -23.57 12.43
CA LEU A 213 -12.71 -23.73 11.20
C LEU A 213 -14.03 -24.45 11.43
N ARG A 214 -14.03 -25.51 12.23
CA ARG A 214 -15.23 -26.26 12.60
C ARG A 214 -16.23 -25.41 13.40
N ASP A 215 -15.75 -24.72 14.43
CA ASP A 215 -16.58 -23.89 15.33
C ASP A 215 -17.26 -22.75 14.56
N ASN A 216 -16.56 -22.18 13.56
CA ASN A 216 -17.09 -21.11 12.71
C ASN A 216 -17.73 -21.62 11.40
N GLN A 217 -17.91 -22.93 11.27
CA GLN A 217 -18.54 -23.57 10.10
C GLN A 217 -17.89 -23.14 8.76
N LEU A 218 -16.57 -22.99 8.74
CA LEU A 218 -15.74 -22.73 7.57
C LEU A 218 -15.19 -24.06 7.04
N TYR A 219 -15.36 -24.31 5.75
CA TYR A 219 -15.06 -25.61 5.14
C TYR A 219 -13.94 -25.49 4.13
N ALA A 220 -12.90 -26.31 4.29
CA ALA A 220 -11.79 -26.40 3.37
C ALA A 220 -12.10 -27.31 2.17
N LYS A 221 -11.48 -27.04 1.02
CA LYS A 221 -11.45 -27.97 -0.11
C LYS A 221 -10.27 -28.91 0.08
N PHE A 222 -10.51 -30.07 0.68
CA PHE A 222 -9.46 -31.04 1.01
C PHE A 222 -8.52 -31.36 -0.16
N SER A 223 -9.05 -31.48 -1.39
CA SER A 223 -8.25 -31.76 -2.59
C SER A 223 -7.25 -30.66 -2.97
N LYS A 224 -7.31 -29.48 -2.35
CA LYS A 224 -6.40 -28.35 -2.54
C LYS A 224 -5.58 -28.02 -1.29
N CYS A 225 -5.78 -28.76 -0.21
CA CYS A 225 -5.03 -28.58 1.02
C CYS A 225 -3.76 -29.44 0.95
N GLU A 226 -2.67 -28.91 1.49
CA GLU A 226 -1.39 -29.60 1.60
C GLU A 226 -0.96 -29.57 3.06
N PHE A 227 -0.53 -30.71 3.62
CA PHE A 227 -0.19 -30.81 5.04
C PHE A 227 1.21 -31.38 5.23
N TRP A 228 1.89 -30.95 6.29
CA TRP A 228 3.18 -31.52 6.72
C TRP A 228 4.30 -31.44 5.69
N ILE A 229 4.37 -30.33 4.97
CA ILE A 229 5.35 -30.10 3.90
C ILE A 229 6.50 -29.21 4.39
N ASP A 230 7.71 -29.46 3.88
CA ASP A 230 8.91 -28.68 4.23
C ASP A 230 9.04 -27.40 3.40
N GLU A 231 8.40 -27.37 2.21
CA GLU A 231 8.31 -26.22 1.32
C GLU A 231 6.88 -26.07 0.82
N VAL A 232 6.35 -24.84 0.86
CA VAL A 232 4.95 -24.57 0.53
C VAL A 232 4.80 -23.44 -0.49
N PRO A 233 4.01 -23.65 -1.56
CA PRO A 233 3.65 -22.60 -2.50
C PRO A 233 2.55 -21.69 -1.90
N PHE A 234 2.91 -20.45 -1.59
CA PHE A 234 2.02 -19.48 -0.99
C PHE A 234 2.14 -18.11 -1.68
N LEU A 235 1.01 -17.58 -2.15
CA LEU A 235 0.90 -16.26 -2.79
C LEU A 235 1.92 -15.99 -3.92
N GLY A 236 2.24 -17.00 -4.73
CA GLY A 236 3.19 -16.88 -5.85
C GLY A 236 4.67 -17.00 -5.45
N HIS A 237 4.95 -17.36 -4.20
CA HIS A 237 6.28 -17.65 -3.68
C HIS A 237 6.34 -19.07 -3.13
N VAL A 238 7.55 -19.60 -2.97
CA VAL A 238 7.81 -20.82 -2.22
C VAL A 238 8.44 -20.45 -0.90
N ILE A 239 7.78 -20.83 0.19
CA ILE A 239 8.26 -20.64 1.56
C ILE A 239 8.89 -21.94 2.01
N SER A 240 10.13 -21.88 2.50
CA SER A 240 10.85 -23.02 3.06
C SER A 240 11.56 -22.63 4.35
N LYS A 241 12.19 -23.61 5.01
CA LYS A 241 13.08 -23.36 6.16
C LYS A 241 14.20 -22.36 5.83
N GLY A 242 14.67 -22.34 4.57
CA GLY A 242 15.76 -21.48 4.12
C GLY A 242 15.36 -20.03 3.88
N GLY A 243 14.07 -19.75 3.70
CA GLY A 243 13.56 -18.43 3.37
C GLY A 243 12.42 -18.46 2.37
N VAL A 244 12.32 -17.39 1.59
CA VAL A 244 11.32 -17.21 0.54
C VAL A 244 12.02 -17.23 -0.81
N ALA A 245 11.47 -17.98 -1.76
CA ALA A 245 11.91 -18.04 -3.14
C ALA A 245 10.76 -17.71 -4.10
N VAL A 246 11.09 -17.45 -5.36
CA VAL A 246 10.10 -17.28 -6.43
C VAL A 246 9.51 -18.65 -6.79
N ASP A 247 8.20 -18.76 -7.00
CA ASP A 247 7.58 -20.04 -7.42
C ASP A 247 8.06 -20.45 -8.82
N PRO A 248 8.76 -21.60 -8.98
CA PRO A 248 9.25 -22.06 -10.27
C PRO A 248 8.15 -22.19 -11.34
N ARG A 249 6.91 -22.48 -10.93
CA ARG A 249 5.78 -22.57 -11.87
C ARG A 249 5.50 -21.22 -12.53
N LYS A 250 5.60 -20.13 -11.77
CA LYS A 250 5.46 -18.76 -12.27
C LYS A 250 6.67 -18.30 -13.07
N VAL A 251 7.86 -18.77 -12.71
CA VAL A 251 9.08 -18.53 -13.48
C VAL A 251 8.99 -19.17 -14.87
N GLN A 252 8.40 -20.37 -14.99
CA GLN A 252 8.24 -21.03 -16.28
C GLN A 252 7.36 -20.25 -17.24
N ASP A 253 6.27 -19.64 -16.75
CA ASP A 253 5.43 -18.73 -17.52
C ASP A 253 6.22 -17.52 -18.04
N VAL A 254 7.15 -17.00 -17.23
CA VAL A 254 8.06 -15.89 -17.59
C VAL A 254 9.09 -16.33 -18.63
N LEU A 255 9.66 -17.53 -18.49
CA LEU A 255 10.61 -18.10 -19.45
C LEU A 255 10.00 -18.26 -20.85
N ASN A 256 8.75 -18.70 -20.89
CA ASN A 256 7.98 -18.89 -22.14
C ASN A 256 7.36 -17.59 -22.66
N TRP A 257 7.57 -16.46 -21.97
CA TRP A 257 6.99 -15.19 -22.36
C TRP A 257 7.58 -14.70 -23.69
N LYS A 258 6.69 -14.44 -24.65
CA LYS A 258 7.06 -13.90 -25.97
C LYS A 258 7.43 -12.42 -25.86
N VAL A 259 8.39 -11.99 -26.69
CA VAL A 259 8.83 -10.58 -26.72
C VAL A 259 7.62 -9.64 -26.82
N PRO A 260 7.46 -8.68 -25.89
CA PRO A 260 6.34 -7.75 -25.90
C PRO A 260 6.34 -6.88 -27.16
N THR A 261 5.24 -6.91 -27.91
CA THR A 261 5.08 -6.12 -29.14
C THR A 261 4.27 -4.83 -28.96
N THR A 262 3.72 -4.59 -27.75
CA THR A 262 2.89 -3.42 -27.46
C THR A 262 3.16 -2.88 -26.05
N ALA A 263 2.89 -1.60 -25.82
CA ALA A 263 3.03 -0.98 -24.51
C ALA A 263 2.20 -1.70 -23.42
N THR A 264 1.01 -2.18 -23.76
CA THR A 264 0.16 -2.96 -22.83
C THR A 264 0.83 -4.27 -22.41
N LYS A 265 1.45 -5.00 -23.36
CA LYS A 265 2.20 -6.23 -23.06
C LYS A 265 3.45 -5.94 -22.22
N ILE A 266 4.14 -4.82 -22.47
CA ILE A 266 5.26 -4.38 -21.62
C ILE A 266 4.78 -4.10 -20.19
N ARG A 267 3.67 -3.37 -20.01
CA ARG A 267 3.12 -3.10 -18.66
C ARG A 267 2.77 -4.39 -17.93
N SER A 268 2.16 -5.35 -18.61
CA SER A 268 1.83 -6.65 -18.04
C SER A 268 3.09 -7.41 -17.58
N PHE A 269 4.12 -7.49 -18.43
CA PHE A 269 5.38 -8.13 -18.10
C PHE A 269 6.12 -7.41 -16.96
N LEU A 270 6.26 -6.09 -17.01
CA LEU A 270 6.90 -5.29 -15.97
C LEU A 270 6.12 -5.31 -14.66
N GLY A 271 4.79 -5.44 -14.69
CA GLY A 271 3.97 -5.63 -13.51
C GLY A 271 4.30 -6.95 -12.80
N LEU A 272 4.40 -8.04 -13.56
CA LEU A 272 4.78 -9.36 -13.03
C LEU A 272 6.24 -9.37 -12.54
N ALA A 273 7.18 -8.86 -13.33
CA ALA A 273 8.58 -8.78 -12.92
C ALA A 273 8.75 -7.83 -11.71
N GLY A 274 7.95 -6.78 -11.64
CA GLY A 274 7.88 -5.83 -10.52
C GLY A 274 7.35 -6.44 -9.24
N TYR A 275 6.48 -7.47 -9.31
CA TYR A 275 6.05 -8.26 -8.15
C TYR A 275 7.24 -8.96 -7.47
N TYR A 276 8.20 -9.43 -8.25
CA TYR A 276 9.42 -10.10 -7.77
C TYR A 276 10.63 -9.16 -7.64
N ARG A 277 10.44 -7.84 -7.69
CA ARG A 277 11.53 -6.83 -7.63
C ARG A 277 12.48 -7.04 -6.45
N ARG A 278 11.98 -7.53 -5.30
CA ARG A 278 12.79 -7.73 -4.09
C ARG A 278 13.85 -8.83 -4.23
N PHE A 279 13.73 -9.68 -5.24
CA PHE A 279 14.67 -10.75 -5.58
C PHE A 279 15.68 -10.32 -6.66
N ILE A 280 15.46 -9.17 -7.30
CA ILE A 280 16.23 -8.72 -8.46
C ILE A 280 17.04 -7.49 -8.08
N GLU A 281 18.36 -7.69 -7.98
CA GLU A 281 19.29 -6.60 -7.82
C GLU A 281 19.24 -5.62 -9.00
N GLY A 282 19.16 -4.32 -8.70
CA GLY A 282 19.21 -3.29 -9.73
C GLY A 282 18.03 -3.30 -10.71
N PHE A 283 16.88 -3.88 -10.33
CA PHE A 283 15.69 -4.02 -11.18
C PHE A 283 15.36 -2.75 -11.99
N SER A 284 15.37 -1.58 -11.34
CA SER A 284 15.07 -0.30 -11.99
C SER A 284 16.06 0.10 -13.08
N LYS A 285 17.33 -0.27 -12.95
CA LYS A 285 18.38 -0.03 -13.96
C LYS A 285 18.13 -0.93 -15.17
N ILE A 286 17.84 -2.21 -14.94
CA ILE A 286 17.58 -3.21 -15.99
C ILE A 286 16.28 -2.90 -16.74
N ALA A 287 15.20 -2.59 -16.03
CA ALA A 287 13.90 -2.30 -16.62
C ALA A 287 13.83 -0.96 -17.38
N LYS A 288 14.83 -0.09 -17.22
CA LYS A 288 14.83 1.29 -17.75
C LYS A 288 14.48 1.39 -19.25
N PRO A 289 15.13 0.63 -20.16
CA PRO A 289 14.83 0.72 -21.59
C PRO A 289 13.37 0.40 -21.91
N MET A 290 12.78 -0.58 -21.23
CA MET A 290 11.38 -0.96 -21.40
C MET A 290 10.41 0.04 -20.75
N THR A 291 10.75 0.61 -19.60
CA THR A 291 9.92 1.66 -18.98
C THR A 291 9.88 2.93 -19.82
N THR A 292 10.94 3.27 -20.56
CA THR A 292 10.95 4.41 -21.49
C THR A 292 9.90 4.26 -22.58
N LEU A 293 9.66 3.03 -23.08
CA LEU A 293 8.62 2.74 -24.08
C LEU A 293 7.19 2.92 -23.55
N LEU A 294 7.02 3.08 -22.23
CA LEU A 294 5.72 3.36 -21.61
C LEU A 294 5.44 4.87 -21.46
N GLY A 295 6.40 5.74 -21.80
CA GLY A 295 6.26 7.18 -21.73
C GLY A 295 5.18 7.72 -22.67
N LYS A 296 4.58 8.85 -22.30
CA LYS A 296 3.61 9.54 -23.16
C LYS A 296 4.33 10.05 -24.43
N ASN A 297 3.69 9.90 -25.59
CA ASN A 297 4.18 10.32 -26.92
C ASN A 297 5.51 9.66 -27.38
N VAL A 298 5.88 8.51 -26.82
CA VAL A 298 7.04 7.74 -27.28
C VAL A 298 6.61 6.76 -28.38
N LYS A 299 7.27 6.81 -29.55
CA LYS A 299 7.07 5.83 -30.61
C LYS A 299 7.53 4.45 -30.13
N PHE A 300 6.69 3.44 -30.33
CA PHE A 300 7.03 2.08 -29.94
C PHE A 300 8.10 1.52 -30.89
N GLU A 301 9.35 1.52 -30.43
CA GLU A 301 10.47 0.91 -31.14
C GLU A 301 11.22 -0.04 -30.21
N TRP A 302 11.16 -1.33 -30.50
CA TRP A 302 11.84 -2.34 -29.71
C TRP A 302 13.34 -2.38 -30.06
N THR A 303 14.14 -1.70 -29.25
CA THR A 303 15.59 -1.59 -29.48
C THR A 303 16.36 -2.81 -28.98
N LYS A 304 17.61 -2.97 -29.42
CA LYS A 304 18.53 -4.00 -28.87
C LYS A 304 18.68 -3.90 -27.35
N GLY A 305 18.63 -2.69 -26.80
CA GLY A 305 18.65 -2.46 -25.34
C GLY A 305 17.39 -2.99 -24.64
N CYS A 306 16.21 -2.89 -25.27
CA CYS A 306 14.98 -3.48 -24.75
C CYS A 306 15.05 -5.01 -24.76
N GLN A 307 15.58 -5.60 -25.83
CA GLN A 307 15.78 -7.05 -25.90
C GLN A 307 16.75 -7.54 -24.82
N ALA A 308 17.89 -6.88 -24.64
CA ALA A 308 18.86 -7.23 -23.61
C ALA A 308 18.26 -7.12 -22.20
N ALA A 309 17.51 -6.04 -21.92
CA ALA A 309 16.81 -5.86 -20.65
C ALA A 309 15.76 -6.94 -20.41
N PHE A 310 15.02 -7.34 -21.44
CA PHE A 310 14.01 -8.39 -21.35
C PHE A 310 14.62 -9.74 -21.00
N GLU A 311 15.66 -10.16 -21.71
CA GLU A 311 16.35 -11.42 -21.43
C GLU A 311 17.08 -11.41 -20.07
N GLU A 312 17.69 -10.29 -19.68
CA GLU A 312 18.33 -10.17 -18.37
C GLU A 312 17.31 -10.28 -17.24
N LEU A 313 16.13 -9.64 -17.34
CA LEU A 313 15.07 -9.82 -16.34
C LEU A 313 14.57 -11.26 -16.26
N LYS A 314 14.41 -11.95 -17.40
CA LYS A 314 14.05 -13.37 -17.41
C LYS A 314 15.10 -14.22 -16.70
N LYS A 315 16.37 -13.99 -16.99
CA LYS A 315 17.50 -14.68 -16.33
C LYS A 315 17.55 -14.41 -14.83
N ARG A 316 17.35 -13.17 -14.39
CA ARG A 316 17.35 -12.81 -12.96
C ARG A 316 16.17 -13.42 -12.21
N LEU A 317 15.02 -13.57 -12.86
CA LEU A 317 13.85 -14.24 -12.28
C LEU A 317 14.06 -15.76 -12.13
N THR A 318 14.83 -16.39 -13.02
CA THR A 318 15.13 -17.83 -12.96
C THR A 318 16.29 -18.17 -12.03
N THR A 319 17.24 -17.25 -11.89
CA THR A 319 18.41 -17.39 -11.00
C THR A 319 18.23 -16.64 -9.67
N ALA A 320 17.00 -16.23 -9.37
CA ALA A 320 16.65 -15.47 -8.17
C ALA A 320 17.12 -16.21 -6.90
N PRO A 321 17.86 -15.55 -6.00
CA PRO A 321 18.31 -16.19 -4.77
C PRO A 321 17.15 -16.41 -3.81
N VAL A 322 17.31 -17.37 -2.90
CA VAL A 322 16.42 -17.52 -1.74
C VAL A 322 16.68 -16.36 -0.79
N LEU A 323 15.65 -15.56 -0.54
CA LEU A 323 15.72 -14.45 0.42
C LEU A 323 15.50 -14.99 1.83
N THR A 324 16.41 -14.69 2.75
CA THR A 324 16.30 -15.15 4.13
C THR A 324 15.32 -14.27 4.92
N PHE A 325 14.58 -14.86 5.87
CA PHE A 325 13.71 -14.09 6.77
C PHE A 325 14.54 -13.10 7.63
N PRO A 326 14.07 -11.86 7.81
CA PRO A 326 14.74 -10.89 8.66
C PRO A 326 14.68 -11.30 10.13
N ASP A 327 15.79 -11.10 10.85
CA ASP A 327 15.89 -11.28 12.30
C ASP A 327 15.99 -9.93 13.01
N LEU A 328 14.89 -9.48 13.61
CA LEU A 328 14.84 -8.21 14.37
C LEU A 328 15.73 -8.19 15.63
N HIS A 329 16.30 -9.32 16.06
CA HIS A 329 17.21 -9.35 17.21
C HIS A 329 18.69 -9.25 16.83
N LYS A 330 19.02 -9.29 15.53
CA LYS A 330 20.40 -9.11 15.07
C LYS A 330 20.54 -7.85 14.25
N THR A 331 21.80 -7.48 13.99
CA THR A 331 22.13 -6.24 13.28
C THR A 331 21.88 -6.37 11.79
N PHE A 332 21.34 -5.31 11.19
CA PHE A 332 21.19 -5.20 9.74
C PHE A 332 22.42 -4.53 9.11
N SER A 333 22.74 -4.94 7.89
CA SER A 333 23.73 -4.31 7.02
C SER A 333 23.05 -3.86 5.75
N VAL A 334 23.13 -2.57 5.45
CA VAL A 334 22.54 -1.94 4.27
C VAL A 334 23.68 -1.51 3.36
N TYR A 335 23.71 -2.01 2.14
CA TYR A 335 24.64 -1.54 1.11
C TYR A 335 23.89 -0.63 0.15
N CYS A 336 24.41 0.58 -0.05
CA CYS A 336 23.85 1.58 -0.95
C CYS A 336 24.83 1.86 -2.08
N ASP A 337 24.28 2.02 -3.29
CA ASP A 337 24.98 2.42 -4.51
C ASP A 337 24.08 3.40 -5.27
N ALA A 338 24.65 4.50 -5.75
CA ALA A 338 23.96 5.43 -6.63
C ALA A 338 24.70 5.60 -7.95
N SER A 339 23.93 5.65 -9.03
CA SER A 339 24.46 6.02 -10.34
C SER A 339 23.56 7.03 -11.03
N ARG A 340 24.06 7.64 -12.10
CA ARG A 340 23.28 8.53 -12.98
C ARG A 340 22.05 7.84 -13.59
N LEU A 341 21.97 6.51 -13.53
CA LEU A 341 20.83 5.74 -14.03
C LEU A 341 19.77 5.48 -12.97
N GLY A 342 20.13 5.42 -11.68
CA GLY A 342 19.23 5.07 -10.59
C GLY A 342 19.96 4.73 -9.29
N LEU A 343 19.17 4.53 -8.25
CA LEU A 343 19.61 4.13 -6.91
C LEU A 343 19.44 2.62 -6.75
N GLY A 344 20.41 1.97 -6.10
CA GLY A 344 20.40 0.55 -5.74
C GLY A 344 20.70 0.37 -4.26
N CYS A 345 20.00 -0.54 -3.61
CA CYS A 345 20.22 -0.89 -2.22
C CYS A 345 20.06 -2.39 -1.99
N VAL A 346 20.86 -2.95 -1.09
CA VAL A 346 20.77 -4.34 -0.66
C VAL A 346 20.66 -4.39 0.86
N LEU A 347 19.61 -5.04 1.38
CA LEU A 347 19.47 -5.33 2.79
C LEU A 347 20.01 -6.72 3.08
N MET A 348 20.97 -6.80 3.98
CA MET A 348 21.66 -8.03 4.36
C MET A 348 21.72 -8.23 5.86
N GLN A 349 21.83 -9.48 6.26
CA GLN A 349 22.04 -9.89 7.64
C GLN A 349 22.89 -11.17 7.67
N GLU A 350 23.95 -11.16 8.47
CA GLU A 350 24.90 -12.30 8.59
C GLU A 350 25.40 -12.82 7.24
N GLY A 351 25.67 -11.92 6.28
CA GLY A 351 26.14 -12.28 4.94
C GLY A 351 25.06 -12.83 4.00
N LYS A 352 23.80 -12.90 4.44
CA LYS A 352 22.65 -13.34 3.63
C LYS A 352 21.79 -12.16 3.20
N VAL A 353 21.18 -12.26 2.03
CA VAL A 353 20.31 -11.22 1.48
C VAL A 353 18.88 -11.39 1.98
N ILE A 354 18.30 -10.30 2.48
CA ILE A 354 16.89 -10.21 2.91
C ILE A 354 16.03 -9.62 1.80
N ALA A 355 16.50 -8.54 1.16
CA ALA A 355 15.78 -7.86 0.09
C ALA A 355 16.70 -6.97 -0.75
N TYR A 356 16.38 -6.88 -2.03
CA TYR A 356 16.90 -5.85 -2.94
C TYR A 356 15.89 -4.71 -3.08
N ALA A 357 16.41 -3.48 -3.19
CA ALA A 357 15.61 -2.32 -3.55
C ALA A 357 16.31 -1.51 -4.64
N SER A 358 15.54 -0.97 -5.56
CA SER A 358 16.07 -0.08 -6.59
C SER A 358 15.01 0.92 -7.02
N ARG A 359 15.44 2.10 -7.44
CA ARG A 359 14.56 3.15 -7.97
C ARG A 359 15.26 3.98 -9.03
N GLN A 360 14.53 4.40 -10.05
CA GLN A 360 15.03 5.38 -11.02
C GLN A 360 15.14 6.78 -10.38
N LEU A 361 16.09 7.58 -10.84
CA LEU A 361 16.22 8.97 -10.40
C LEU A 361 14.98 9.78 -10.82
N LYS A 362 14.50 10.64 -9.92
CA LYS A 362 13.55 11.71 -10.25
C LYS A 362 14.23 12.75 -11.14
N ASP A 363 13.44 13.54 -11.86
CA ASP A 363 13.98 14.59 -12.72
C ASP A 363 14.81 15.62 -11.95
N SER A 364 14.41 15.96 -10.72
CA SER A 364 15.20 16.81 -9.82
C SER A 364 16.53 16.17 -9.40
N GLU A 365 16.53 14.85 -9.17
CA GLU A 365 17.69 14.09 -8.70
C GLU A 365 18.73 13.88 -9.83
N LYS A 366 18.34 13.96 -11.11
CA LYS A 366 19.27 13.80 -12.25
C LYS A 366 20.41 14.83 -12.21
N ASN A 367 20.12 16.03 -11.73
CA ASN A 367 21.06 17.14 -11.64
C ASN A 367 21.90 17.11 -10.35
N TYR A 368 21.63 16.18 -9.45
CA TYR A 368 22.38 16.09 -8.19
C TYR A 368 23.85 15.73 -8.45
N PRO A 369 24.79 16.28 -7.65
CA PRO A 369 26.15 15.79 -7.63
C PRO A 369 26.20 14.37 -7.03
N THR A 370 27.27 13.62 -7.31
CA THR A 370 27.38 12.21 -6.92
C THR A 370 27.19 11.98 -5.42
N HIS A 371 27.69 12.87 -4.57
CA HIS A 371 27.53 12.74 -3.11
C HIS A 371 26.07 12.86 -2.65
N ASP A 372 25.27 13.71 -3.29
CA ASP A 372 23.85 13.86 -2.98
C ASP A 372 23.03 12.69 -3.54
N LEU A 373 23.46 12.09 -4.66
CA LEU A 373 22.89 10.85 -5.18
C LEU A 373 23.13 9.67 -4.23
N GLU A 374 24.34 9.54 -3.71
CA GLU A 374 24.69 8.53 -2.70
C GLU A 374 23.88 8.71 -1.42
N LEU A 375 23.71 9.95 -0.95
CA LEU A 375 22.81 10.26 0.17
C LEU A 375 21.36 9.89 -0.15
N ALA A 376 20.88 10.16 -1.37
CA ALA A 376 19.55 9.79 -1.80
C ALA A 376 19.34 8.27 -1.81
N ALA A 377 20.37 7.46 -2.13
CA ALA A 377 20.33 6.00 -2.01
C ALA A 377 20.17 5.56 -0.56
N VAL A 378 20.90 6.16 0.37
CA VAL A 378 20.76 5.89 1.81
C VAL A 378 19.36 6.23 2.32
N VAL A 379 18.87 7.44 2.00
CA VAL A 379 17.51 7.87 2.37
C VAL A 379 16.45 6.95 1.77
N HIS A 380 16.65 6.49 0.54
CA HIS A 380 15.75 5.55 -0.12
C HIS A 380 15.68 4.21 0.61
N ALA A 381 16.84 3.63 0.98
CA ALA A 381 16.93 2.40 1.75
C ALA A 381 16.23 2.52 3.12
N LEU A 382 16.52 3.61 3.85
CA LEU A 382 15.93 3.88 5.16
C LEU A 382 14.40 4.05 5.09
N LYS A 383 13.87 4.67 4.03
CA LYS A 383 12.42 4.82 3.83
C LYS A 383 11.74 3.50 3.50
N ILE A 384 12.32 2.69 2.61
CA ILE A 384 11.73 1.40 2.23
C ILE A 384 11.75 0.43 3.41
N TRP A 385 12.90 0.27 4.06
CA TRP A 385 13.10 -0.70 5.14
C TRP A 385 12.91 -0.10 6.53
N ARG A 386 12.19 1.02 6.63
CA ARG A 386 11.87 1.65 7.92
C ARG A 386 11.30 0.64 8.92
N HIS A 387 10.42 -0.26 8.46
CA HIS A 387 9.79 -1.28 9.28
C HIS A 387 10.78 -2.31 9.87
N TYR A 388 11.92 -2.57 9.22
CA TYR A 388 12.98 -3.44 9.77
C TYR A 388 14.01 -2.67 10.59
N LEU A 389 14.37 -1.47 10.14
CA LEU A 389 15.51 -0.73 10.68
C LEU A 389 15.16 0.11 11.91
N PHE A 390 13.88 0.49 12.08
CA PHE A 390 13.46 1.35 13.18
C PHE A 390 13.78 0.73 14.54
N GLY A 391 14.48 1.48 15.39
CA GLY A 391 14.90 1.02 16.73
C GLY A 391 16.04 0.00 16.76
N GLN A 392 16.50 -0.51 15.61
CA GLN A 392 17.56 -1.52 15.53
C GLN A 392 18.94 -0.91 15.29
N LYS A 393 20.00 -1.67 15.63
CA LYS A 393 21.38 -1.33 15.25
C LYS A 393 21.58 -1.71 13.79
N CYS A 394 21.90 -0.73 12.96
CA CYS A 394 22.10 -0.90 11.53
C CYS A 394 23.45 -0.32 11.08
N TYR A 395 24.13 -1.05 10.21
CA TYR A 395 25.35 -0.63 9.54
C TYR A 395 25.03 -0.24 8.11
N ILE A 396 25.34 0.99 7.71
CA ILE A 396 25.14 1.46 6.34
C ILE A 396 26.50 1.54 5.68
N TYR A 397 26.64 0.87 4.55
CA TYR A 397 27.84 0.85 3.72
C TYR A 397 27.60 1.64 2.44
N THR A 398 28.47 2.60 2.19
CA THR A 398 28.48 3.43 0.98
C THR A 398 29.93 3.62 0.51
N ASP A 399 30.08 3.77 -0.79
CA ASP A 399 31.35 3.99 -1.48
C ASP A 399 31.83 5.45 -1.40
N HIS A 400 31.05 6.34 -0.74
CA HIS A 400 31.36 7.76 -0.68
C HIS A 400 31.81 8.21 0.72
N LYS A 401 33.12 8.50 0.85
CA LYS A 401 33.81 8.80 2.13
C LYS A 401 33.19 9.98 2.89
N SER A 402 32.64 10.96 2.20
CA SER A 402 32.04 12.16 2.81
C SER A 402 30.77 11.87 3.61
N LEU A 403 30.06 10.78 3.31
CA LEU A 403 28.83 10.40 4.00
C LEU A 403 29.09 9.90 5.44
N LYS A 404 30.33 9.50 5.74
CA LYS A 404 30.75 9.08 7.10
C LYS A 404 30.52 10.17 8.15
N TYR A 405 30.57 11.45 7.75
CA TYR A 405 30.48 12.60 8.66
C TYR A 405 29.16 13.37 8.53
N ILE A 406 28.18 12.86 7.79
CA ILE A 406 26.90 13.57 7.61
C ILE A 406 26.17 13.73 8.94
N PHE A 407 26.16 12.67 9.76
CA PHE A 407 25.60 12.66 11.11
C PHE A 407 26.49 13.36 12.16
N THR A 408 27.49 14.13 11.71
CA THR A 408 28.35 14.95 12.59
C THR A 408 28.25 16.43 12.25
N ARG A 409 27.54 16.79 11.16
CA ARG A 409 27.28 18.19 10.79
C ARG A 409 25.91 18.58 11.36
N GLU A 410 25.82 19.76 11.99
CA GLU A 410 24.60 20.38 12.55
C GLU A 410 23.45 20.61 11.53
N ARG A 411 23.59 20.13 10.29
CA ARG A 411 22.67 20.27 9.17
C ARG A 411 22.26 18.92 8.56
N ALA A 412 22.34 17.83 9.31
CA ALA A 412 21.56 16.65 8.97
C ALA A 412 20.09 16.98 9.19
N GLU A 413 19.25 16.79 8.17
CA GLU A 413 17.80 16.82 8.31
C GLU A 413 17.41 16.06 9.60
N TYR A 414 16.73 16.77 10.51
CA TYR A 414 16.48 16.43 11.92
C TYR A 414 15.73 15.10 12.15
N GLU A 415 15.43 14.34 11.09
CA GLU A 415 14.63 13.11 11.09
C GLU A 415 15.45 11.82 10.91
N ALA A 416 16.55 11.83 10.13
CA ALA A 416 17.28 10.58 9.83
C ALA A 416 18.06 10.03 11.03
N GLU A 417 18.51 10.92 11.91
CA GLU A 417 19.39 10.61 13.05
C GLU A 417 18.62 10.13 14.29
N LYS A 418 17.34 10.51 14.43
CA LYS A 418 16.46 10.09 15.55
C LYS A 418 15.82 8.72 15.36
N MET A 419 15.80 8.17 14.15
CA MET A 419 14.97 6.99 13.83
C MET A 419 15.69 5.64 13.97
N VAL A 420 17.02 5.60 13.87
CA VAL A 420 17.79 4.34 13.83
C VAL A 420 19.14 4.56 14.52
N ARG A 421 19.60 3.60 15.34
CA ARG A 421 20.98 3.58 15.86
C ARG A 421 21.93 3.18 14.74
N THR A 422 22.17 4.09 13.79
CA THR A 422 22.98 3.86 12.58
C THR A 422 24.45 4.16 12.82
N LYS A 423 25.32 3.31 12.26
CA LYS A 423 26.71 3.67 11.99
C LYS A 423 26.94 3.59 10.49
N ILE A 424 27.34 4.72 9.88
CA ILE A 424 27.76 4.74 8.47
C ILE A 424 29.23 4.31 8.42
N HIS A 425 29.48 3.22 7.70
CA HIS A 425 30.81 2.74 7.38
C HIS A 425 31.13 3.08 5.93
N TYR A 426 32.32 3.67 5.74
CA TYR A 426 32.89 3.80 4.41
C TYR A 426 33.43 2.45 3.98
N HIS A 427 32.98 1.96 2.82
CA HIS A 427 33.52 0.75 2.21
C HIS A 427 34.09 1.12 0.83
N PRO A 428 35.43 1.14 0.66
CA PRO A 428 36.02 1.51 -0.63
C PRO A 428 35.58 0.53 -1.72
N GLY A 429 35.21 1.05 -2.91
CA GLY A 429 34.67 0.26 -4.02
C GLY A 429 35.41 -1.07 -4.26
N LYS A 430 36.76 -1.04 -4.27
CA LYS A 430 37.59 -2.24 -4.47
C LYS A 430 37.44 -3.36 -3.44
N ALA A 431 36.98 -3.06 -2.21
CA ALA A 431 36.66 -4.03 -1.16
C ALA A 431 35.17 -4.42 -1.16
N ASN A 432 34.36 -3.76 -1.98
CA ASN A 432 32.95 -4.02 -2.21
C ASN A 432 32.80 -5.00 -3.38
N VAL A 433 33.44 -6.16 -3.31
CA VAL A 433 33.51 -7.13 -4.43
C VAL A 433 32.11 -7.55 -4.94
N VAL A 434 31.08 -7.41 -4.10
CA VAL A 434 29.67 -7.63 -4.47
C VAL A 434 29.05 -6.45 -5.22
N ALA A 435 29.43 -5.20 -4.94
CA ALA A 435 28.89 -4.01 -5.62
C ALA A 435 29.75 -3.52 -6.81
N ASP A 436 31.07 -3.71 -6.74
CA ASP A 436 32.06 -3.12 -7.67
C ASP A 436 32.35 -4.03 -8.87
N ALA A 437 32.15 -5.35 -8.74
CA ALA A 437 32.26 -6.28 -9.87
C ALA A 437 31.13 -6.12 -10.91
N LEU A 438 30.11 -5.30 -10.62
CA LEU A 438 28.86 -5.21 -11.40
C LEU A 438 28.54 -3.79 -11.91
N SER A 439 29.35 -2.77 -11.61
CA SER A 439 29.14 -1.38 -12.09
C SER A 439 29.96 -1.03 -13.35
N GLY A 440 30.92 -1.88 -13.75
CA GLY A 440 31.88 -1.57 -14.81
C GLY A 440 31.69 -2.36 -16.12
N LYS A 441 31.03 -1.74 -17.11
CA LYS A 441 31.44 -1.63 -18.54
C LYS A 441 30.25 -1.34 -19.45
N LEU A 442 30.19 -0.11 -19.98
CA LEU A 442 29.98 0.19 -21.41
C LEU A 442 30.04 1.70 -21.61
N ASN A 443 31.22 2.18 -22.02
CA ASN A 443 31.38 3.47 -22.68
C ASN A 443 30.75 3.38 -24.07
N LEU A 444 29.64 4.05 -24.30
CA LEU A 444 29.28 4.55 -25.63
C LEU A 444 28.83 6.00 -25.48
N GLY A 445 29.70 6.91 -25.90
CA GLY A 445 29.36 8.31 -26.06
C GLY A 445 28.44 8.48 -27.25
N PHE A 446 27.40 9.30 -27.09
CA PHE A 446 26.79 10.07 -28.18
C PHE A 446 26.20 11.37 -27.62
N THR A 447 26.21 12.35 -28.49
CA THR A 447 26.14 13.80 -28.30
C THR A 447 24.77 14.34 -27.93
N ASN A 448 24.79 15.55 -27.36
CA ASN A 448 23.65 16.42 -27.06
C ASN A 448 22.58 16.43 -28.17
N ASN A 449 21.31 16.42 -27.78
CA ASN A 449 20.31 17.27 -28.42
C ASN A 449 19.19 17.62 -27.43
N LEU A 450 19.00 18.93 -27.30
CA LEU A 450 18.04 19.64 -26.49
C LEU A 450 16.63 19.44 -27.05
N GLY A 451 15.65 19.24 -26.18
CA GLY A 451 14.24 19.14 -26.56
C GLY A 451 13.35 19.42 -25.35
N THR A 452 13.04 20.70 -25.15
CA THR A 452 12.11 21.20 -24.13
C THR A 452 10.69 20.79 -24.48
N THR A 453 9.93 20.22 -23.54
CA THR A 453 8.47 20.17 -23.64
C THR A 453 7.85 20.35 -22.26
N THR A 454 7.09 21.43 -22.14
CA THR A 454 6.38 21.95 -20.99
C THR A 454 5.27 20.98 -20.54
N MET A 455 5.26 20.65 -19.24
CA MET A 455 4.14 20.01 -18.55
C MET A 455 3.36 21.07 -17.79
N GLU A 456 2.04 21.12 -17.97
CA GLU A 456 1.13 21.86 -17.12
C GLU A 456 1.08 21.18 -15.74
N LEU A 457 1.60 21.87 -14.74
CA LEU A 457 1.62 21.47 -13.33
C LEU A 457 0.33 21.95 -12.66
N GLU A 458 -0.28 21.10 -11.83
CA GLU A 458 -1.21 21.60 -10.81
C GLU A 458 -0.45 22.57 -9.90
N PRO A 459 -1.00 23.77 -9.61
CA PRO A 459 -0.26 24.79 -8.92
C PRO A 459 -0.01 24.39 -7.46
N THR A 460 1.28 24.42 -7.07
CA THR A 460 1.73 24.33 -5.67
C THR A 460 1.00 25.35 -4.78
N LEU A 461 0.90 25.07 -3.47
CA LEU A 461 0.27 25.99 -2.51
C LEU A 461 0.83 27.41 -2.61
N GLU A 462 2.14 27.52 -2.84
CA GLU A 462 2.82 28.80 -3.11
C GLU A 462 2.28 29.47 -4.39
N GLN A 463 2.17 28.75 -5.51
CA GLN A 463 1.57 29.27 -6.74
C GLN A 463 0.10 29.68 -6.57
N ARG A 464 -0.66 29.00 -5.69
CA ARG A 464 -2.04 29.39 -5.35
C ARG A 464 -2.07 30.68 -4.54
N ILE A 465 -1.18 30.83 -3.55
CA ILE A 465 -1.02 32.08 -2.79
C ILE A 465 -0.64 33.22 -3.72
N ARG A 466 0.35 33.01 -4.61
CA ARG A 466 0.78 33.99 -5.62
C ARG A 466 -0.38 34.45 -6.51
N LYS A 467 -1.15 33.50 -7.06
CA LYS A 467 -2.32 33.82 -7.89
C LYS A 467 -3.42 34.52 -7.09
N GLY A 468 -3.62 34.13 -5.83
CA GLY A 468 -4.60 34.76 -4.93
C GLY A 468 -4.24 36.19 -4.55
N GLN A 469 -2.96 36.53 -4.43
CA GLN A 469 -2.53 37.91 -4.14
C GLN A 469 -2.93 38.92 -5.23
N LEU A 470 -3.04 38.49 -6.49
CA LEU A 470 -3.39 39.37 -7.62
C LEU A 470 -4.79 39.99 -7.46
N ASN A 471 -5.71 39.28 -6.82
CA ASN A 471 -7.12 39.65 -6.72
C ASN A 471 -7.52 40.15 -5.31
N ASP A 472 -6.58 40.23 -4.38
CA ASP A 472 -6.85 40.60 -2.99
C ASP A 472 -6.78 42.12 -2.78
N GLU A 473 -7.89 42.73 -2.37
CA GLU A 473 -8.00 44.18 -2.17
C GLU A 473 -7.10 44.70 -1.05
N LYS A 474 -6.87 43.92 0.02
CA LYS A 474 -5.98 44.33 1.12
C LYS A 474 -4.51 44.29 0.72
N ILE A 475 -4.12 43.33 -0.12
CA ILE A 475 -2.76 43.26 -0.67
C ILE A 475 -2.53 44.39 -1.66
N LYS A 476 -3.53 44.78 -2.47
CA LYS A 476 -3.45 45.99 -3.32
C LYS A 476 -3.25 47.26 -2.49
N GLU A 477 -3.95 47.42 -1.37
CA GLU A 477 -3.73 48.54 -0.44
C GLU A 477 -2.30 48.54 0.14
N ILE A 478 -1.76 47.36 0.48
CA ILE A 478 -0.38 47.24 0.98
C ILE A 478 0.61 47.65 -0.12
N LYS A 479 0.40 47.23 -1.37
CA LYS A 479 1.24 47.64 -2.51
C LYS A 479 1.23 49.15 -2.72
N GLN A 480 0.07 49.81 -2.59
CA GLN A 480 -0.03 51.27 -2.66
C GLN A 480 0.70 51.97 -1.50
N LYS A 481 0.74 51.36 -0.31
CA LYS A 481 1.47 51.89 0.85
C LYS A 481 2.98 51.67 0.76
N ILE A 482 3.42 50.58 0.12
CA ILE A 482 4.83 50.32 -0.22
C ILE A 482 5.31 51.38 -1.23
N SER A 483 4.54 51.65 -2.30
CA SER A 483 4.92 52.65 -3.31
C SER A 483 4.90 54.09 -2.77
N ALA A 484 4.08 54.37 -1.75
CA ALA A 484 4.07 55.64 -1.02
C ALA A 484 5.18 55.75 0.06
N GLY A 485 6.03 54.73 0.24
CA GLY A 485 7.17 54.75 1.17
C GLY A 485 6.81 54.75 2.66
N LYS A 486 5.56 54.40 3.02
CA LYS A 486 5.04 54.49 4.40
C LYS A 486 5.24 53.24 5.26
N GLU A 487 5.63 52.11 4.66
CA GLU A 487 5.75 50.81 5.34
C GLU A 487 7.11 50.15 5.05
N LYS A 488 8.05 50.25 6.01
CA LYS A 488 9.44 49.77 5.83
C LYS A 488 9.62 48.26 5.98
N ASP A 489 8.66 47.58 6.60
CA ASP A 489 8.76 46.13 6.87
C ASP A 489 8.19 45.26 5.74
N PHE A 490 7.52 45.88 4.76
CA PHE A 490 6.96 45.19 3.61
C PHE A 490 7.80 45.45 2.35
N HIS A 491 7.97 44.41 1.53
CA HIS A 491 8.61 44.55 0.24
C HIS A 491 7.92 43.67 -0.80
N GLU A 492 8.09 44.06 -2.05
CA GLU A 492 7.63 43.32 -3.23
C GLU A 492 8.85 42.64 -3.88
N ASP A 493 8.73 41.36 -4.22
CA ASP A 493 9.78 40.65 -4.95
C ASP A 493 9.69 40.87 -6.47
N ALA A 494 10.65 40.29 -7.21
CA ALA A 494 10.71 40.41 -8.68
C ALA A 494 9.47 39.83 -9.40
N ASP A 495 8.69 38.98 -8.73
CA ASP A 495 7.47 38.36 -9.26
C ASP A 495 6.19 39.13 -8.85
N GLY A 496 6.33 40.26 -8.16
CA GLY A 496 5.22 41.07 -7.70
C GLY A 496 4.50 40.53 -6.46
N ILE A 497 5.17 39.71 -5.65
CA ILE A 497 4.59 39.09 -4.44
C ILE A 497 4.93 39.96 -3.24
N VAL A 498 3.94 40.19 -2.38
CA VAL A 498 4.11 40.97 -1.15
C VAL A 498 4.61 40.07 -0.02
N TRP A 499 5.72 40.49 0.57
CA TRP A 499 6.36 39.89 1.74
C TRP A 499 6.34 40.86 2.92
N TYR A 500 6.24 40.32 4.13
CA TYR A 500 6.50 41.05 5.38
C TYR A 500 7.76 40.46 6.02
N LYS A 501 8.88 41.18 5.97
CA LYS A 501 10.21 40.62 6.27
C LYS A 501 10.40 39.31 5.47
N ASN A 502 10.73 38.19 6.11
CA ASN A 502 10.92 36.90 5.42
C ASN A 502 9.64 36.04 5.37
N ARG A 503 8.45 36.62 5.51
CA ARG A 503 7.16 35.88 5.56
C ARG A 503 6.27 36.25 4.39
N MET A 504 5.73 35.24 3.73
CA MET A 504 4.83 35.43 2.60
C MET A 504 3.44 35.86 3.10
N CYS A 505 2.89 36.92 2.52
CA CYS A 505 1.54 37.37 2.85
C CYS A 505 0.49 36.44 2.21
N VAL A 506 -0.39 35.85 3.01
CA VAL A 506 -1.47 34.99 2.49
C VAL A 506 -2.70 35.84 2.23
N PRO A 507 -3.29 35.80 1.02
CA PRO A 507 -4.49 36.58 0.69
C PRO A 507 -5.71 36.11 1.50
N GLU A 508 -6.73 36.95 1.57
CA GLU A 508 -8.05 36.69 2.17
C GLU A 508 -8.93 35.84 1.24
N VAL A 509 -8.41 34.66 0.89
CA VAL A 509 -9.10 33.63 0.12
C VAL A 509 -9.33 32.44 1.05
N LYS A 510 -10.60 32.16 1.36
CA LYS A 510 -11.00 31.14 2.34
C LYS A 510 -10.42 29.77 2.00
N GLU A 511 -10.46 29.37 0.74
CA GLU A 511 -9.98 28.07 0.27
C GLU A 511 -8.48 27.89 0.50
N ILE A 512 -7.69 28.97 0.36
CA ILE A 512 -6.23 28.94 0.56
C ILE A 512 -5.91 28.86 2.04
N ARG A 513 -6.59 29.67 2.87
CA ARG A 513 -6.37 29.67 4.33
C ARG A 513 -6.82 28.37 4.97
N GLU A 514 -7.98 27.83 4.60
CA GLU A 514 -8.45 26.52 5.07
C GLU A 514 -7.50 25.39 4.69
N LEU A 515 -6.96 25.41 3.47
CA LEU A 515 -5.96 24.42 3.04
C LEU A 515 -4.69 24.49 3.89
N ILE A 516 -4.18 25.70 4.16
CA ILE A 516 -3.01 25.90 5.05
C ILE A 516 -3.30 25.39 6.47
N LEU A 517 -4.47 25.73 7.02
CA LEU A 517 -4.87 25.32 8.36
C LEU A 517 -5.02 23.80 8.46
N ARG A 518 -5.65 23.18 7.45
CA ARG A 518 -5.83 21.72 7.37
C ARG A 518 -4.50 20.99 7.24
N GLU A 519 -3.63 21.40 6.31
CA GLU A 519 -2.32 20.79 6.13
C GLU A 519 -1.46 20.90 7.39
N ALA A 520 -1.52 22.02 8.11
CA ALA A 520 -0.76 22.22 9.35
C ALA A 520 -1.34 21.48 10.57
N HIS A 521 -2.61 21.12 10.56
CA HIS A 521 -3.30 20.46 11.67
C HIS A 521 -3.44 18.94 11.49
N GLU A 522 -3.59 18.46 10.24
CA GLU A 522 -3.77 17.05 9.88
C GLU A 522 -2.47 16.38 9.41
N THR A 523 -1.33 17.09 9.45
CA THR A 523 -0.06 16.50 9.06
C THR A 523 0.25 15.31 9.97
N ALA A 524 0.54 14.15 9.37
CA ALA A 524 0.82 12.88 10.06
C ALA A 524 1.95 12.91 11.12
N TYR A 525 2.70 14.01 11.21
CA TYR A 525 3.83 14.23 12.11
C TYR A 525 3.50 15.11 13.33
N SER A 526 2.39 15.86 13.29
CA SER A 526 1.94 16.75 14.36
C SER A 526 0.55 16.30 14.77
N ILE A 527 0.48 15.39 15.75
CA ILE A 527 -0.77 14.95 16.36
C ILE A 527 -1.49 16.20 16.90
N HIS A 528 -2.50 16.69 16.16
CA HIS A 528 -3.39 17.81 16.49
C HIS A 528 -2.74 18.92 17.34
N PRO A 529 -1.82 19.73 16.77
CA PRO A 529 -1.13 20.75 17.53
C PRO A 529 -2.11 21.79 18.08
N GLY A 530 -1.99 22.14 19.36
CA GLY A 530 -2.76 23.23 19.95
C GLY A 530 -2.50 24.58 19.26
N SER A 531 -3.43 25.52 19.40
CA SER A 531 -3.45 26.81 18.69
C SER A 531 -2.13 27.59 18.77
N ASP A 532 -1.49 27.62 19.95
CA ASP A 532 -0.21 28.33 20.13
C ASP A 532 0.93 27.68 19.35
N LYS A 533 1.00 26.34 19.32
CA LYS A 533 2.04 25.61 18.58
C LYS A 533 1.85 25.80 17.08
N MET A 534 0.62 25.65 16.59
CA MET A 534 0.27 25.86 15.20
C MET A 534 0.57 27.30 14.73
N TYR A 535 0.29 28.30 15.58
CA TYR A 535 0.66 29.69 15.31
C TYR A 535 2.18 29.89 15.25
N GLN A 536 2.95 29.32 16.18
CA GLN A 536 4.41 29.47 16.18
C GLN A 536 5.08 28.84 14.95
N ASP A 537 4.54 27.73 14.45
CA ASP A 537 5.10 27.06 13.28
C ASP A 537 4.75 27.78 11.98
N LEU A 538 3.47 28.16 11.80
CA LEU A 538 3.04 28.88 10.60
C LEU A 538 3.63 30.30 10.55
N LYS A 539 3.81 30.96 11.69
CA LYS A 539 4.38 32.33 11.75
C LYS A 539 5.81 32.38 11.24
N LYS A 540 6.55 31.25 11.15
CA LYS A 540 7.93 31.25 10.64
C LYS A 540 7.98 31.61 9.15
N THR A 541 6.97 31.20 8.38
CA THR A 541 6.99 31.27 6.90
C THR A 541 5.83 32.08 6.31
N LEU A 542 4.68 32.13 6.99
CA LEU A 542 3.46 32.76 6.49
C LEU A 542 2.93 33.86 7.42
N ARG A 543 2.19 34.83 6.85
CA ARG A 543 1.50 35.88 7.60
C ARG A 543 0.18 36.26 6.93
N TRP A 544 -0.89 36.39 7.71
CA TRP A 544 -2.12 37.08 7.29
C TRP A 544 -2.79 37.81 8.45
N TYR A 545 -3.70 38.74 8.12
CA TYR A 545 -4.49 39.45 9.11
C TYR A 545 -5.48 38.50 9.79
N GLY A 546 -5.50 38.49 11.12
CA GLY A 546 -6.38 37.61 11.90
C GLY A 546 -5.85 36.18 12.10
N MET A 547 -4.63 35.87 11.64
CA MET A 547 -4.02 34.53 11.70
C MET A 547 -4.13 33.83 13.05
N LYS A 548 -3.84 34.53 14.15
CA LYS A 548 -3.93 33.92 15.50
C LYS A 548 -5.37 33.55 15.89
N ARG A 549 -6.35 34.39 15.50
CA ARG A 549 -7.78 34.16 15.77
C ARG A 549 -8.31 33.01 14.93
N GLU A 550 -8.03 33.00 13.63
CA GLU A 550 -8.48 31.93 12.72
C GLU A 550 -7.88 30.56 13.08
N ILE A 551 -6.62 30.51 13.52
CA ILE A 551 -6.01 29.28 14.04
C ILE A 551 -6.71 28.81 15.33
N ALA A 552 -7.03 29.72 16.24
CA ALA A 552 -7.72 29.38 17.49
C ALA A 552 -9.14 28.86 17.22
N GLU A 553 -9.89 29.50 16.33
CA GLU A 553 -11.22 29.06 15.89
C GLU A 553 -11.16 27.67 15.22
N PHE A 554 -10.18 27.45 14.33
CA PHE A 554 -10.00 26.18 13.64
C PHE A 554 -9.67 25.02 14.59
N VAL A 555 -8.77 25.23 15.55
CA VAL A 555 -8.41 24.21 16.57
C VAL A 555 -9.57 23.97 17.55
N ALA A 556 -10.38 24.98 17.87
CA ALA A 556 -11.53 24.85 18.77
C ALA A 556 -12.65 23.95 18.21
N ILE A 557 -12.73 23.80 16.88
CA ILE A 557 -13.71 22.95 16.18
C ILE A 557 -13.23 21.48 16.10
N CYS A 558 -11.99 21.18 16.50
CA CYS A 558 -11.47 19.82 16.49
C CYS A 558 -11.94 19.02 17.72
N ASP A 559 -12.79 18.00 17.48
CA ASP A 559 -13.32 17.12 18.54
C ASP A 559 -12.23 16.30 19.25
N ILE A 560 -11.18 15.89 18.52
CA ILE A 560 -10.04 15.13 19.07
C ILE A 560 -9.23 15.98 20.06
N TYR A 561 -9.07 17.29 19.78
CA TYR A 561 -8.40 18.20 20.71
C TYR A 561 -9.28 18.49 21.95
N ARG A 562 -10.60 18.61 21.77
CA ARG A 562 -11.57 18.78 22.87
C ARG A 562 -11.57 17.62 23.87
N GLU A 563 -11.51 16.37 23.38
CA GLU A 563 -11.39 15.20 24.25
C GLU A 563 -10.05 15.16 25.01
N SER A 564 -8.94 15.57 24.36
CA SER A 564 -7.60 15.56 24.97
C SER A 564 -7.38 16.63 26.06
N LYS A 565 -8.16 17.72 26.07
CA LYS A 565 -8.07 18.80 27.07
C LYS A 565 -9.09 18.70 28.21
N GLY A 566 -9.94 17.67 28.22
CA GLY A 566 -10.96 17.45 29.26
C GLY A 566 -10.43 17.29 30.70
N GLU A 567 -9.11 17.11 30.90
CA GLU A 567 -8.49 16.92 32.22
C GLU A 567 -7.82 18.18 32.81
N HIS A 568 -7.78 19.32 32.12
CA HIS A 568 -7.26 20.57 32.67
C HIS A 568 -8.15 21.77 32.29
N ARG A 569 -9.30 21.88 32.96
CA ARG A 569 -10.01 23.14 33.14
C ARG A 569 -9.40 23.86 34.34
N ASP A 570 -8.53 24.81 34.07
CA ASP A 570 -8.36 26.06 34.81
C ASP A 570 -7.42 26.96 33.98
N GLN A 571 -7.68 28.26 33.94
CA GLN A 571 -7.04 29.30 33.10
C GLN A 571 -7.67 29.55 31.72
N LEU A 572 -8.90 30.03 31.73
CA LEU A 572 -9.46 30.89 30.67
C LEU A 572 -10.14 32.07 31.35
N ASP A 573 -9.33 32.96 31.95
CA ASP A 573 -9.78 34.23 32.54
C ASP A 573 -8.65 35.27 32.57
N PHE A 574 -7.87 35.38 31.50
CA PHE A 574 -6.99 36.52 31.29
C PHE A 574 -6.86 36.77 29.79
N TYR A 575 -6.98 38.04 29.37
CA TYR A 575 -7.00 38.57 28.00
C TYR A 575 -8.37 38.76 27.34
N ASN A 576 -9.27 39.47 28.04
CA ASN A 576 -10.00 40.58 27.42
C ASN A 576 -9.25 41.87 27.76
N HIS A 577 -8.43 42.37 26.83
CA HIS A 577 -8.16 43.79 26.55
C HIS A 577 -7.27 43.94 25.33
#